data_AF-A0A420BTH1-F1
#
_entry.id   AF-A0A420BTH1-F1
#
_cell.length_a   1.000
_cell.length_b   1.000
_cell.length_c   1.000
_cell.angle_alpha   90.00
_cell.angle_beta   90.00
_cell.angle_gamma   90.00
#
_symmetry.space_group_name_H-M   'P 1'
#
loop_
_entity.id
_entity.type
_entity.pdbx_description
1 polymer ?
#
loop_
_entity_poly.entity_id
_entity_poly.type
_entity_poly.pdbx_seq_one_letter_code
_entity_poly.pdbx_strand_id
1 'polypeptide(L)'
;MVDEIPDFYAVIPAGGVGSRLWPLSRADAPKFLHDLTGSGHSLLRDTWDRLAPLSGPDRIAVVTGRAHRAAVEAQLPGIPDKNVFLESEPRDSAAAIGLAAAILHRRHPDVIIGSFAADHVIRGSRVFEFAVRDAVEVAREGYICTIGITPSEPAVGFGYIKRGGELIVEGARDASLVERFVEKPDLETARAYVSDRSYLWNAGMFISRADVLLAEIEANSPELHAGLLELAEAWDDRDRRGPAVDRIWPRLKKIAIDYVVAEPAAEKGKLAVVPGHFDWDDVGDFASLAKLNSNGRKNDLAILGENARILSDAASGIVVSHTSRVISLIGVKDIVVVDTPDALLVTTSENAQRVKHVVDALKLTGRGDVL
;
A
#
# COMPACT_ATOMS: atom_id res chain seq x y z
N MET A 1 1.64 -25.76 11.22
CA MET A 1 0.76 -24.63 10.84
C MET A 1 1.04 -23.54 11.84
N VAL A 2 1.20 -22.29 11.40
CA VAL A 2 1.31 -21.17 12.33
C VAL A 2 -0.12 -20.74 12.62
N ASP A 3 -0.50 -20.69 13.89
CA ASP A 3 -1.88 -20.41 14.29
C ASP A 3 -2.25 -18.95 13.99
N GLU A 4 -3.50 -18.71 13.60
CA GLU A 4 -4.07 -17.36 13.47
C GLU A 4 -3.84 -16.55 14.75
N ILE A 5 -3.70 -15.24 14.61
CA ILE A 5 -3.63 -14.28 15.70
C ILE A 5 -5.08 -13.94 16.09
N PRO A 6 -5.59 -14.35 17.26
CA PRO A 6 -7.04 -14.32 17.55
C PRO A 6 -7.66 -12.91 17.64
N ASP A 7 -6.90 -11.94 18.13
CA ASP A 7 -7.29 -10.55 18.40
C ASP A 7 -6.90 -9.56 17.29
N PHE A 8 -6.45 -10.08 16.14
CA PHE A 8 -5.92 -9.29 15.04
C PHE A 8 -6.90 -9.24 13.85
N TYR A 9 -7.10 -8.04 13.33
CA TYR A 9 -7.81 -7.76 12.10
C TYR A 9 -6.87 -7.10 11.09
N ALA A 10 -6.74 -7.69 9.91
CA ALA A 10 -6.04 -7.04 8.81
C ALA A 10 -6.97 -6.05 8.10
N VAL A 11 -6.43 -4.89 7.77
CA VAL A 11 -7.09 -3.85 6.98
C VAL A 11 -6.27 -3.65 5.72
N ILE A 12 -6.92 -3.74 4.57
CA ILE A 12 -6.31 -3.55 3.26
C ILE A 12 -6.87 -2.26 2.65
N PRO A 13 -6.18 -1.12 2.76
CA PRO A 13 -6.50 0.06 1.97
C PRO A 13 -6.22 -0.24 0.48
N ALA A 14 -7.27 -0.36 -0.30
CA ALA A 14 -7.27 -0.59 -1.74
C ALA A 14 -7.74 0.69 -2.45
N GLY A 15 -6.86 1.70 -2.36
CA GLY A 15 -7.03 3.00 -3.00
C GLY A 15 -5.82 3.36 -3.86
N GLY A 16 -5.94 4.46 -4.60
CA GLY A 16 -4.89 4.93 -5.49
C GLY A 16 -4.98 4.29 -6.88
N VAL A 17 -5.09 5.14 -7.90
CA VAL A 17 -5.21 4.70 -9.29
C VAL A 17 -3.92 3.97 -9.72
N GLY A 18 -2.75 4.55 -9.42
CA GLY A 18 -1.47 4.09 -9.96
C GLY A 18 -1.12 4.76 -11.30
N SER A 19 -1.46 6.05 -11.46
CA SER A 19 -1.37 6.79 -12.74
C SER A 19 0.01 6.79 -13.43
N ARG A 20 1.10 6.50 -12.70
CA ARG A 20 2.45 6.35 -13.28
C ARG A 20 2.63 5.05 -14.06
N LEU A 21 1.70 4.11 -13.89
CA LEU A 21 1.61 2.85 -14.62
C LEU A 21 0.59 2.91 -15.75
N TRP A 22 0.10 4.09 -16.15
CA TRP A 22 -0.67 4.22 -17.38
C TRP A 22 0.17 3.75 -18.59
N PRO A 23 -0.38 3.04 -19.59
CA PRO A 23 -1.80 2.72 -19.82
C PRO A 23 -2.29 1.42 -19.17
N LEU A 24 -1.46 0.76 -18.35
CA LEU A 24 -1.82 -0.48 -17.65
C LEU A 24 -2.84 -0.19 -16.53
N SER A 25 -2.51 0.78 -15.68
CA SER A 25 -3.39 1.28 -14.63
C SER A 25 -4.26 2.42 -15.13
N ARG A 26 -5.55 2.36 -14.78
CA ARG A 26 -6.60 3.31 -15.18
C ARG A 26 -7.54 3.59 -14.02
N ALA A 27 -8.37 4.62 -14.18
CA ALA A 27 -9.34 4.99 -13.17
C ALA A 27 -10.29 3.82 -12.83
N ASP A 28 -10.73 3.02 -13.80
CA ASP A 28 -11.63 1.88 -13.61
C ASP A 28 -10.91 0.57 -13.22
N ALA A 29 -9.65 0.41 -13.62
CA ALA A 29 -8.77 -0.69 -13.24
C ALA A 29 -7.46 -0.19 -12.58
N PRO A 30 -7.50 0.21 -11.29
CA PRO A 30 -6.32 0.64 -10.55
C PRO A 30 -5.22 -0.41 -10.42
N LYS A 31 -3.99 0.00 -10.11
CA LYS A 31 -2.80 -0.88 -10.10
C LYS A 31 -2.96 -2.11 -9.19
N PHE A 32 -3.68 -1.99 -8.07
CA PHE A 32 -3.88 -3.11 -7.13
C PHE A 32 -4.73 -4.26 -7.70
N LEU A 33 -5.44 -4.04 -8.82
CA LEU A 33 -6.24 -5.06 -9.50
C LEU A 33 -5.46 -5.81 -10.60
N HIS A 34 -4.21 -5.44 -10.88
CA HIS A 34 -3.40 -6.04 -11.94
C HIS A 34 -2.38 -7.04 -11.38
N ASP A 35 -2.10 -8.07 -12.18
CA ASP A 35 -0.91 -8.89 -11.99
C ASP A 35 0.31 -8.14 -12.57
N LEU A 36 1.13 -7.63 -11.66
CA LEU A 36 2.35 -6.88 -11.98
C LEU A 36 3.62 -7.72 -11.81
N THR A 37 3.47 -8.99 -11.45
CA THR A 37 4.61 -9.88 -11.16
C THR A 37 4.65 -11.12 -12.04
N GLY A 38 3.63 -11.32 -12.87
CA GLY A 38 3.44 -12.53 -13.66
C GLY A 38 3.08 -13.75 -12.80
N SER A 39 2.57 -13.54 -11.59
CA SER A 39 2.20 -14.61 -10.66
C SER A 39 0.87 -15.27 -11.01
N GLY A 40 0.07 -14.64 -11.88
CA GLY A 40 -1.33 -14.99 -12.15
C GLY A 40 -2.32 -14.35 -11.17
N HIS A 41 -1.85 -13.58 -10.19
CA HIS A 41 -2.67 -12.94 -9.17
C HIS A 41 -2.52 -11.41 -9.20
N SER A 42 -3.60 -10.71 -8.86
CA SER A 42 -3.51 -9.26 -8.62
C SER A 42 -2.74 -8.96 -7.32
N LEU A 43 -2.18 -7.75 -7.21
CA LEU A 43 -1.52 -7.31 -5.97
C LEU A 43 -2.46 -7.37 -4.75
N LEU A 44 -3.75 -7.07 -4.95
CA LEU A 44 -4.77 -7.20 -3.92
C LEU A 44 -4.92 -8.66 -3.47
N ARG A 45 -4.99 -9.60 -4.42
CA ARG A 45 -5.09 -11.03 -4.13
C ARG A 45 -3.86 -11.53 -3.37
N ASP A 46 -2.66 -11.15 -3.81
CA ASP A 46 -1.42 -11.51 -3.13
C ASP A 46 -1.35 -10.94 -1.71
N THR A 47 -1.84 -9.71 -1.50
CA THR A 47 -1.93 -9.11 -0.17
C THR A 47 -2.91 -9.86 0.73
N TRP A 48 -4.09 -10.25 0.20
CA TRP A 48 -5.06 -11.07 0.92
C TRP A 48 -4.48 -12.42 1.32
N ASP A 49 -3.88 -13.14 0.37
CA ASP A 49 -3.32 -14.49 0.59
C ASP A 49 -2.17 -14.47 1.60
N ARG A 50 -1.43 -13.36 1.67
CA ARG A 50 -0.38 -13.12 2.67
C ARG A 50 -0.94 -12.85 4.08
N LEU A 51 -2.14 -12.30 4.20
CA LEU A 51 -2.76 -11.89 5.48
C LEU A 51 -3.73 -12.93 6.05
N ALA A 52 -4.33 -13.75 5.19
CA ALA A 52 -5.29 -14.79 5.61
C ALA A 52 -4.70 -15.80 6.61
N PRO A 53 -3.45 -16.27 6.50
CA PRO A 53 -2.85 -17.15 7.51
C PRO A 53 -2.62 -16.46 8.87
N LEU A 54 -2.56 -15.12 8.91
CA LEU A 54 -2.30 -14.36 10.14
C LEU A 54 -3.59 -14.00 10.86
N SER A 55 -4.61 -13.54 10.13
CA SER A 55 -5.85 -13.02 10.71
C SER A 55 -7.04 -13.98 10.58
N GLY A 56 -6.98 -14.96 9.68
CA GLY A 56 -8.15 -15.70 9.23
C GLY A 56 -8.98 -14.87 8.23
N PRO A 57 -9.61 -15.51 7.22
CA PRO A 57 -10.29 -14.80 6.12
C PRO A 57 -11.48 -13.93 6.59
N ASP A 58 -12.10 -14.27 7.72
CA ASP A 58 -13.21 -13.50 8.29
C ASP A 58 -12.75 -12.22 8.99
N ARG A 59 -11.45 -12.09 9.29
CA ARG A 59 -10.87 -10.91 9.98
C ARG A 59 -9.95 -10.09 9.08
N ILE A 60 -10.31 -10.01 7.80
CA ILE A 60 -9.71 -9.08 6.84
C ILE A 60 -10.79 -8.12 6.35
N ALA A 61 -10.54 -6.82 6.48
CA ALA A 61 -11.36 -5.75 5.90
C ALA A 61 -10.64 -5.12 4.71
N VAL A 62 -11.39 -4.76 3.67
CA VAL A 62 -10.88 -4.03 2.50
C VAL A 62 -11.56 -2.67 2.46
N VAL A 63 -10.77 -1.60 2.43
CA VAL A 63 -11.27 -0.23 2.25
C VAL A 63 -11.04 0.17 0.80
N THR A 64 -12.10 0.49 0.07
CA THR A 64 -11.99 0.79 -1.37
C THR A 64 -13.06 1.76 -1.85
N GLY A 65 -12.84 2.42 -2.98
CA GLY A 65 -13.84 3.28 -3.59
C GLY A 65 -15.06 2.49 -4.08
N ARG A 66 -16.26 3.08 -3.97
CA ARG A 66 -17.51 2.48 -4.50
C ARG A 66 -17.40 1.98 -5.94
N ALA A 67 -16.65 2.71 -6.78
CA ALA A 67 -16.42 2.35 -8.18
C ALA A 67 -15.65 1.03 -8.36
N HIS A 68 -14.85 0.61 -7.38
CA HIS A 68 -14.01 -0.59 -7.48
C HIS A 68 -14.60 -1.80 -6.76
N ARG A 69 -15.75 -1.65 -6.08
CA ARG A 69 -16.37 -2.71 -5.28
C ARG A 69 -16.48 -4.04 -6.04
N ALA A 70 -17.10 -4.01 -7.22
CA ALA A 70 -17.34 -5.22 -8.00
C ALA A 70 -16.03 -5.90 -8.44
N ALA A 71 -15.02 -5.10 -8.80
CA ALA A 71 -13.71 -5.64 -9.18
C ALA A 71 -12.95 -6.23 -7.99
N VAL A 72 -13.03 -5.60 -6.82
CA VAL A 72 -12.48 -6.12 -5.55
C VAL A 72 -13.15 -7.45 -5.16
N GLU A 73 -14.47 -7.52 -5.20
CA GLU A 73 -15.23 -8.75 -4.90
C GLU A 73 -14.92 -9.88 -5.90
N ALA A 74 -14.64 -9.55 -7.16
CA ALA A 74 -14.20 -10.53 -8.16
C ALA A 74 -12.80 -11.10 -7.87
N GLN A 75 -11.89 -10.29 -7.35
CA GLN A 75 -10.54 -10.73 -6.94
C GLN A 75 -10.56 -11.51 -5.62
N LEU A 76 -11.53 -11.22 -4.74
CA LEU A 76 -11.66 -11.79 -3.40
C LEU A 76 -13.00 -12.52 -3.23
N PRO A 77 -13.23 -13.61 -3.97
CA PRO A 77 -14.50 -14.33 -3.91
C PRO A 77 -14.76 -14.84 -2.49
N GLY A 78 -15.92 -14.47 -1.95
CA GLY A 78 -16.35 -14.87 -0.60
C GLY A 78 -16.01 -13.87 0.52
N ILE A 79 -15.40 -12.71 0.21
CA ILE A 79 -15.23 -11.66 1.21
C ILE A 79 -16.60 -11.25 1.80
N PRO A 80 -16.76 -11.19 3.13
CA PRO A 80 -18.03 -10.78 3.74
C PRO A 80 -18.36 -9.32 3.41
N ASP A 81 -19.62 -9.02 3.05
CA ASP A 81 -20.11 -7.65 2.79
C ASP A 81 -19.82 -6.69 3.96
N LYS A 82 -19.88 -7.20 5.20
CA LYS A 82 -19.55 -6.43 6.41
C LYS A 82 -18.08 -6.02 6.51
N ASN A 83 -17.20 -6.58 5.70
CA ASN A 83 -15.75 -6.33 5.67
C ASN A 83 -15.32 -5.50 4.45
N VAL A 84 -16.25 -5.11 3.57
CA VAL A 84 -15.96 -4.20 2.45
C VAL A 84 -16.37 -2.79 2.85
N PHE A 85 -15.40 -1.91 3.08
CA PHE A 85 -15.62 -0.54 3.51
C PHE A 85 -15.52 0.42 2.31
N LEU A 86 -16.63 1.06 1.96
CA LEU A 86 -16.74 1.82 0.72
C LEU A 86 -16.56 3.32 0.92
N GLU A 87 -15.55 3.88 0.26
CA GLU A 87 -15.28 5.31 0.17
C GLU A 87 -16.10 5.94 -0.97
N SER A 88 -16.58 7.17 -0.78
CA SER A 88 -17.20 7.90 -1.90
C SER A 88 -16.15 8.45 -2.87
N GLU A 89 -15.00 8.86 -2.36
CA GLU A 89 -13.90 9.45 -3.13
C GLU A 89 -12.56 9.37 -2.35
N PRO A 90 -11.40 9.45 -3.01
CA PRO A 90 -10.12 9.30 -2.33
C PRO A 90 -9.84 10.41 -1.30
N ARG A 91 -9.64 10.02 -0.02
CA ARG A 91 -9.32 10.93 1.09
C ARG A 91 -7.96 10.68 1.75
N ASP A 92 -7.08 9.95 1.06
CA ASP A 92 -5.75 9.56 1.55
C ASP A 92 -5.84 8.58 2.74
N SER A 93 -4.71 8.10 3.27
CA SER A 93 -4.68 6.92 4.15
C SER A 93 -5.32 7.12 5.53
N ALA A 94 -5.33 8.33 6.10
CA ALA A 94 -5.86 8.55 7.45
C ALA A 94 -7.36 8.26 7.55
N ALA A 95 -8.15 8.70 6.56
CA ALA A 95 -9.60 8.47 6.55
C ALA A 95 -9.93 6.98 6.34
N ALA A 96 -9.22 6.32 5.42
CA ALA A 96 -9.41 4.90 5.12
C ALA A 96 -9.14 4.00 6.33
N ILE A 97 -7.95 4.15 6.92
CA ILE A 97 -7.50 3.36 8.07
C ILE A 97 -8.30 3.74 9.33
N GLY A 98 -8.53 5.04 9.55
CA GLY A 98 -9.30 5.53 10.69
C GLY A 98 -10.76 5.07 10.67
N LEU A 99 -11.40 5.00 9.49
CA LEU A 99 -12.76 4.45 9.38
C LEU A 99 -12.76 2.97 9.74
N ALA A 100 -11.82 2.20 9.20
CA ALA A 100 -11.70 0.78 9.52
C ALA A 100 -11.49 0.57 11.02
N ALA A 101 -10.62 1.37 11.66
CA ALA A 101 -10.41 1.35 13.10
C ALA A 101 -11.69 1.65 13.89
N ALA A 102 -12.43 2.70 13.52
CA ALA A 102 -13.67 3.09 14.19
C ALA A 102 -14.75 2.00 14.10
N ILE A 103 -14.93 1.40 12.92
CA ILE A 103 -15.90 0.31 12.73
C ILE A 103 -15.48 -0.92 13.54
N LEU A 104 -14.21 -1.33 13.42
CA LEU A 104 -13.72 -2.55 14.06
C LEU A 104 -13.68 -2.41 15.59
N HIS A 105 -13.30 -1.25 16.12
CA HIS A 105 -13.35 -0.97 17.56
C HIS A 105 -14.78 -1.09 18.12
N ARG A 106 -15.79 -0.59 17.37
CA ARG A 106 -17.20 -0.73 17.78
C ARG A 106 -17.68 -2.19 17.80
N ARG A 107 -17.17 -3.01 16.87
CA ARG A 107 -17.50 -4.45 16.81
C ARG A 107 -16.70 -5.27 17.81
N HIS A 108 -15.48 -4.85 18.11
CA HIS A 108 -14.47 -5.56 18.88
C HIS A 108 -13.62 -4.54 19.69
N PRO A 109 -13.99 -4.22 20.95
CA PRO A 109 -13.37 -3.13 21.71
C PRO A 109 -11.84 -3.19 21.84
N ASP A 110 -11.27 -4.38 21.99
CA ASP A 110 -9.84 -4.58 22.22
C ASP A 110 -9.05 -5.00 20.95
N VAL A 111 -9.64 -4.82 19.77
CA VAL A 111 -9.05 -5.32 18.52
C VAL A 111 -7.74 -4.62 18.15
N ILE A 112 -6.77 -5.42 17.71
CA ILE A 112 -5.56 -4.93 17.06
C ILE A 112 -5.83 -4.92 15.57
N ILE A 113 -5.58 -3.77 14.94
CA ILE A 113 -5.67 -3.62 13.50
C ILE A 113 -4.28 -3.50 12.90
N GLY A 114 -4.08 -4.10 11.73
CA GLY A 114 -2.89 -3.90 10.91
C GLY A 114 -3.28 -3.41 9.52
N SER A 115 -2.77 -2.24 9.13
CA SER A 115 -2.97 -1.69 7.78
C SER A 115 -1.87 -2.17 6.83
N PHE A 116 -2.27 -2.77 5.71
CA PHE A 116 -1.36 -3.26 4.66
C PHE A 116 -1.88 -2.81 3.30
N ALA A 117 -1.12 -1.97 2.59
CA ALA A 117 -1.54 -1.46 1.29
C ALA A 117 -1.77 -2.60 0.29
N ALA A 118 -2.84 -2.50 -0.50
CA ALA A 118 -3.25 -3.52 -1.47
C ALA A 118 -2.26 -3.69 -2.65
N ASP A 119 -1.25 -2.84 -2.72
CA ASP A 119 -0.55 -2.48 -3.93
C ASP A 119 0.98 -2.56 -3.78
N HIS A 120 1.45 -3.25 -2.73
CA HIS A 120 2.85 -3.56 -2.47
C HIS A 120 3.20 -5.01 -2.85
N VAL A 121 4.40 -5.21 -3.39
CA VAL A 121 4.97 -6.54 -3.63
C VAL A 121 5.84 -6.90 -2.42
N ILE A 122 5.54 -8.04 -1.78
CA ILE A 122 6.35 -8.57 -0.68
C ILE A 122 6.71 -10.02 -0.98
N ARG A 123 8.00 -10.35 -0.91
CA ARG A 123 8.49 -11.74 -1.03
C ARG A 123 9.09 -12.21 0.29
N GLY A 124 8.98 -13.50 0.57
CA GLY A 124 9.41 -14.08 1.85
C GLY A 124 8.30 -14.08 2.89
N SER A 125 7.17 -14.72 2.59
CA SER A 125 5.96 -14.70 3.44
C SER A 125 6.24 -15.03 4.92
N ARG A 126 7.14 -15.97 5.20
CA ARG A 126 7.46 -16.36 6.58
C ARG A 126 8.14 -15.26 7.41
N VAL A 127 9.06 -14.50 6.81
CA VAL A 127 9.72 -13.39 7.50
C VAL A 127 8.79 -12.17 7.60
N PHE A 128 7.86 -12.00 6.66
CA PHE A 128 6.76 -11.05 6.79
C PHE A 128 5.81 -11.42 7.95
N GLU A 129 5.34 -12.67 8.02
CA GLU A 129 4.48 -13.17 9.10
C GLU A 129 5.12 -12.96 10.47
N PHE A 130 6.43 -13.18 10.54
CA PHE A 130 7.23 -12.91 11.71
C PHE A 130 7.20 -11.43 12.11
N ALA A 131 7.50 -10.51 11.20
CA ALA A 131 7.46 -9.08 11.51
C ALA A 131 6.06 -8.62 11.96
N VAL A 132 4.99 -9.14 11.34
CA VAL A 132 3.61 -8.80 11.75
C VAL A 132 3.31 -9.31 13.16
N ARG A 133 3.74 -10.54 13.50
CA ARG A 133 3.55 -11.07 14.86
C ARG A 133 4.27 -10.23 15.92
N ASP A 134 5.54 -9.89 15.69
CA ASP A 134 6.28 -9.02 16.60
C ASP A 134 5.57 -7.66 16.73
N ALA A 135 5.08 -7.09 15.63
CA ALA A 135 4.36 -5.82 15.63
C ALA A 135 3.02 -5.89 16.39
N VAL A 136 2.32 -7.04 16.33
CA VAL A 136 1.11 -7.27 17.12
C VAL A 136 1.42 -7.33 18.61
N GLU A 137 2.48 -8.03 19.04
CA GLU A 137 2.89 -8.06 20.44
C GLU A 137 3.23 -6.65 20.94
N VAL A 138 3.96 -5.87 20.15
CA VAL A 138 4.27 -4.47 20.47
C VAL A 138 2.99 -3.61 20.56
N ALA A 139 2.00 -3.86 19.69
CA ALA A 139 0.71 -3.16 19.74
C ALA A 139 -0.12 -3.50 20.99
N ARG A 140 0.01 -4.72 21.54
CA ARG A 140 -0.65 -5.11 22.81
C ARG A 140 -0.21 -4.26 23.98
N GLU A 141 1.06 -3.85 24.00
CA GLU A 141 1.63 -2.94 24.99
C GLU A 141 1.18 -1.47 24.81
N GLY A 142 0.30 -1.19 23.85
CA GLY A 142 -0.27 0.15 23.64
C GLY A 142 0.55 1.07 22.75
N TYR A 143 1.58 0.54 22.07
CA TYR A 143 2.31 1.27 21.04
C TYR A 143 1.56 1.25 19.70
N ILE A 144 1.84 2.25 18.86
CA ILE A 144 1.59 2.15 17.43
C ILE A 144 2.87 1.60 16.83
N CYS A 145 2.80 0.43 16.18
CA CYS A 145 3.94 -0.24 15.59
C CYS A 145 3.94 -0.06 14.08
N THR A 146 5.11 0.18 13.49
CA THR A 146 5.32 0.14 12.04
C THR A 146 6.35 -0.92 11.68
N ILE A 147 6.34 -1.39 10.44
CA ILE A 147 7.36 -2.32 9.91
C ILE A 147 8.30 -1.54 9.00
N GLY A 148 9.57 -1.45 9.40
CA GLY A 148 10.59 -0.67 8.69
C GLY A 148 11.48 -1.53 7.80
N ILE A 149 11.72 -1.10 6.56
CA ILE A 149 12.53 -1.85 5.57
C ILE A 149 13.94 -1.27 5.50
N THR A 150 14.97 -2.11 5.46
CA THR A 150 16.36 -1.66 5.32
C THR A 150 16.55 -0.90 3.99
N PRO A 151 16.98 0.38 4.00
CA PRO A 151 17.18 1.14 2.78
C PRO A 151 18.32 0.58 1.94
N SER A 152 18.04 0.26 0.67
CA SER A 152 19.06 -0.12 -0.30
C SER A 152 19.59 1.06 -1.12
N GLU A 153 18.87 2.19 -1.15
CA GLU A 153 19.20 3.38 -1.92
C GLU A 153 18.61 4.67 -1.28
N PRO A 154 19.08 5.87 -1.65
CA PRO A 154 18.56 7.13 -1.10
C PRO A 154 17.25 7.54 -1.81
N ALA A 155 16.17 6.82 -1.52
CA ALA A 155 14.86 7.02 -2.14
C ALA A 155 14.11 8.22 -1.53
N VAL A 156 13.91 9.29 -2.32
CA VAL A 156 13.16 10.49 -1.89
C VAL A 156 11.63 10.30 -1.87
N GLY A 157 11.14 9.18 -2.42
CA GLY A 157 9.72 8.86 -2.50
C GLY A 157 9.16 8.21 -1.23
N PHE A 158 10.02 7.76 -0.32
CA PHE A 158 9.64 7.03 0.89
C PHE A 158 9.81 7.87 2.15
N GLY A 159 9.01 7.57 3.17
CA GLY A 159 9.29 8.00 4.53
C GLY A 159 10.49 7.25 5.11
N TYR A 160 11.15 7.86 6.08
CA TYR A 160 12.27 7.29 6.82
C TYR A 160 11.99 7.30 8.32
N ILE A 161 12.38 6.21 8.98
CA ILE A 161 12.18 5.93 10.39
C ILE A 161 13.55 5.79 11.04
N LYS A 162 13.91 6.71 11.92
CA LYS A 162 15.14 6.60 12.73
C LYS A 162 14.87 5.67 13.91
N ARG A 163 15.58 4.54 13.98
CA ARG A 163 15.52 3.66 15.16
C ARG A 163 16.09 4.39 16.38
N GLY A 164 15.34 4.36 17.47
CA GLY A 164 15.75 4.78 18.80
C GLY A 164 16.23 3.59 19.63
N GLY A 165 16.01 3.66 20.94
CA GLY A 165 16.38 2.59 21.88
C GLY A 165 15.61 1.30 21.64
N GLU A 166 16.24 0.18 21.98
CA GLU A 166 15.61 -1.15 21.98
C GLU A 166 14.38 -1.17 22.89
N LEU A 167 13.30 -1.77 22.40
CA LEU A 167 12.05 -1.95 23.13
C LEU A 167 11.85 -3.44 23.40
N ILE A 168 11.93 -3.85 24.66
CA ILE A 168 11.76 -5.25 25.07
C ILE A 168 10.28 -5.51 25.36
N VAL A 169 9.64 -6.30 24.49
CA VAL A 169 8.24 -6.74 24.64
C VAL A 169 8.21 -8.26 24.66
N GLU A 170 7.47 -8.84 25.61
CA GLU A 170 7.30 -10.30 25.67
C GLU A 170 6.63 -10.81 24.39
N GLY A 171 7.19 -11.86 23.78
CA GLY A 171 6.68 -12.43 22.53
C GLY A 171 7.19 -11.75 21.25
N ALA A 172 7.73 -10.52 21.33
CA ALA A 172 8.40 -9.86 20.21
C ALA A 172 9.90 -10.17 20.19
N ARG A 173 10.47 -10.42 19.02
CA ARG A 173 11.91 -10.73 18.87
C ARG A 173 12.82 -9.53 18.68
N ASP A 174 12.34 -8.52 17.95
CA ASP A 174 13.06 -7.26 17.71
C ASP A 174 12.03 -6.14 17.62
N ALA A 175 12.23 -5.11 18.43
CA ALA A 175 11.49 -3.87 18.35
C ALA A 175 12.36 -2.72 18.85
N SER A 176 12.10 -1.52 18.35
CA SER A 176 12.75 -0.30 18.84
C SER A 176 11.74 0.82 18.90
N LEU A 177 11.93 1.75 19.83
CA LEU A 177 11.23 3.03 19.75
C LEU A 177 11.65 3.76 18.48
N VAL A 178 10.77 4.61 17.96
CA VAL A 178 11.12 5.52 16.86
C VAL A 178 11.58 6.85 17.44
N GLU A 179 12.84 7.22 17.20
CA GLU A 179 13.37 8.52 17.62
C GLU A 179 12.82 9.64 16.73
N ARG A 180 12.68 9.35 15.44
CA ARG A 180 12.22 10.31 14.45
C ARG A 180 11.53 9.62 13.28
N PHE A 181 10.43 10.20 12.84
CA PHE A 181 9.75 9.85 11.60
C PHE A 181 9.83 11.03 10.64
N VAL A 182 10.19 10.80 9.38
CA VAL A 182 10.32 11.86 8.36
C VAL A 182 9.71 11.40 7.06
N GLU A 183 8.68 12.07 6.57
CA GLU A 183 8.07 11.76 5.28
C GLU A 183 8.82 12.45 4.12
N LYS A 184 9.26 11.67 3.11
CA LYS A 184 9.79 12.14 1.82
C LYS A 184 10.88 13.23 1.93
N PRO A 185 12.08 12.91 2.48
CA PRO A 185 13.18 13.85 2.57
C PRO A 185 13.74 14.22 1.19
N ASP A 186 14.53 15.30 1.13
CA ASP A 186 15.34 15.61 -0.04
C ASP A 186 16.46 14.57 -0.25
N LEU A 187 17.09 14.58 -1.44
CA LEU A 187 18.08 13.59 -1.83
C LEU A 187 19.37 13.63 -0.97
N GLU A 188 19.79 14.81 -0.53
CA GLU A 188 20.99 14.94 0.31
C GLU A 188 20.73 14.32 1.68
N THR A 189 19.59 14.64 2.27
CA THR A 189 19.09 14.06 3.52
C THR A 189 18.91 12.54 3.41
N ALA A 190 18.30 12.05 2.32
CA ALA A 190 18.14 10.61 2.09
C ALA A 190 19.49 9.86 2.01
N ARG A 191 20.51 10.47 1.38
CA ARG A 191 21.88 9.90 1.36
C ARG A 191 22.46 9.80 2.77
N ALA A 192 22.31 10.84 3.59
CA ALA A 192 22.76 10.81 4.97
C ALA A 192 22.06 9.70 5.77
N TYR A 193 20.75 9.51 5.61
CA TYR A 193 19.98 8.47 6.30
C TYR A 193 20.44 7.06 5.93
N VAL A 194 20.67 6.79 4.65
CA VAL A 194 21.20 5.49 4.19
C VAL A 194 22.61 5.23 4.74
N SER A 195 23.45 6.26 4.80
CA SER A 195 24.81 6.16 5.34
C SER A 195 24.85 5.92 6.86
N ASP A 196 23.88 6.46 7.60
CA ASP A 196 23.78 6.35 9.06
C ASP A 196 23.46 4.90 9.52
N ARG A 197 22.75 4.12 8.69
CA ARG A 197 22.34 2.72 8.95
C ARG A 197 21.34 2.53 10.11
N SER A 198 21.08 3.55 10.94
CA SER A 198 20.00 3.49 11.95
C SER A 198 18.62 3.80 11.38
N TYR A 199 18.54 4.24 10.11
CA TYR A 199 17.28 4.54 9.45
C TYR A 199 16.72 3.34 8.68
N LEU A 200 15.40 3.21 8.75
CA LEU A 200 14.58 2.29 7.95
C LEU A 200 13.67 3.08 7.02
N TRP A 201 13.24 2.51 5.90
CA TRP A 201 12.13 3.04 5.12
C TRP A 201 10.80 2.72 5.79
N ASN A 202 9.88 3.69 5.75
CA ASN A 202 8.47 3.48 6.05
C ASN A 202 7.80 2.77 4.87
N ALA A 203 7.33 1.55 5.10
CA ALA A 203 6.60 0.77 4.11
C ALA A 203 5.07 0.93 4.21
N GLY A 204 4.59 1.95 4.93
CA GLY A 204 3.16 2.28 5.04
C GLY A 204 2.33 1.23 5.80
N MET A 205 2.99 0.37 6.59
CA MET A 205 2.34 -0.62 7.44
C MET A 205 2.27 -0.10 8.86
N PHE A 206 1.06 -0.08 9.42
CA PHE A 206 0.79 0.38 10.78
C PHE A 206 -0.07 -0.64 11.52
N ILE A 207 0.40 -1.11 12.67
CA ILE A 207 -0.22 -2.12 13.52
C ILE A 207 -0.44 -1.50 14.91
N SER A 208 -1.66 -1.51 15.41
CA SER A 208 -2.00 -0.86 16.68
C SER A 208 -3.33 -1.36 17.23
N ARG A 209 -3.56 -1.21 18.53
CA ARG A 209 -4.92 -1.32 19.10
C ARG A 209 -5.78 -0.19 18.51
N ALA A 210 -7.01 -0.52 18.10
CA ALA A 210 -7.85 0.41 17.34
C ALA A 210 -8.20 1.69 18.11
N ASP A 211 -8.44 1.59 19.41
CA ASP A 211 -8.67 2.73 20.31
C ASP A 211 -7.44 3.66 20.42
N VAL A 212 -6.21 3.11 20.46
CA VAL A 212 -4.95 3.88 20.53
C VAL A 212 -4.78 4.69 19.25
N LEU A 213 -5.03 4.08 18.09
CA LEU A 213 -4.97 4.77 16.80
C LEU A 213 -6.03 5.87 16.70
N LEU A 214 -7.26 5.59 17.14
CA LEU A 214 -8.34 6.59 17.18
C LEU A 214 -8.01 7.75 18.13
N ALA A 215 -7.42 7.47 19.29
CA ALA A 215 -7.00 8.49 20.25
C ALA A 215 -5.89 9.40 19.70
N GLU A 216 -4.93 8.87 18.93
CA GLU A 216 -3.95 9.71 18.23
C GLU A 216 -4.60 10.53 17.11
N ILE A 217 -5.57 9.99 16.36
CA ILE A 217 -6.34 10.78 15.38
C ILE A 217 -7.14 11.88 16.06
N GLU A 218 -7.78 11.59 17.20
CA GLU A 218 -8.53 12.57 17.99
C GLU A 218 -7.63 13.72 18.45
N ALA A 219 -6.46 13.40 19.00
CA ALA A 219 -5.52 14.40 19.51
C ALA A 219 -4.98 15.34 18.41
N ASN A 220 -4.76 14.83 17.19
CA ASN A 220 -4.09 15.58 16.13
C ASN A 220 -5.04 16.08 15.02
N SER A 221 -6.24 15.52 14.91
CA SER A 221 -7.27 15.91 13.93
C SER A 221 -8.71 15.63 14.44
N PRO A 222 -9.21 16.36 15.45
CA PRO A 222 -10.50 16.09 16.11
C PRO A 222 -11.71 16.02 15.17
N GLU A 223 -11.75 16.87 14.14
CA GLU A 223 -12.86 16.88 13.16
C GLU A 223 -12.88 15.63 12.30
N LEU A 224 -11.70 15.10 11.94
CA LEU A 224 -11.59 13.81 11.24
C LEU A 224 -12.11 12.70 12.16
N HIS A 225 -11.62 12.64 13.40
CA HIS A 225 -12.07 11.67 14.39
C HIS A 225 -13.60 11.66 14.56
N ALA A 226 -14.21 12.83 14.77
CA ALA A 226 -15.66 12.96 14.94
C ALA A 226 -16.43 12.41 13.72
N GLY A 227 -16.00 12.75 12.50
CA GLY A 227 -16.61 12.24 11.28
C GLY A 227 -16.45 10.72 11.13
N LEU A 228 -15.31 10.16 11.53
CA LEU A 228 -15.07 8.71 11.50
C LEU A 228 -15.97 7.96 12.49
N LEU A 229 -16.16 8.49 13.71
CA LEU A 229 -17.06 7.89 14.69
C LEU A 229 -18.52 7.94 14.25
N GLU A 230 -18.96 9.06 13.67
CA GLU A 230 -20.32 9.20 13.13
C GLU A 230 -20.58 8.23 11.97
N LEU A 231 -19.60 8.05 11.08
CA LEU A 231 -19.68 7.04 10.02
C LEU A 231 -19.75 5.62 10.59
N ALA A 232 -18.90 5.30 11.56
CA ALA A 232 -18.85 3.99 12.19
C ALA A 232 -20.16 3.63 12.94
N GLU A 233 -20.85 4.62 13.51
CA GLU A 233 -22.17 4.42 14.13
C GLU A 233 -23.22 3.95 13.13
N ALA A 234 -23.22 4.53 11.92
CA ALA A 234 -24.16 4.18 10.86
C ALA A 234 -23.74 2.93 10.05
N TRP A 235 -22.54 2.40 10.28
CA TRP A 235 -21.93 1.49 9.31
C TRP A 235 -22.64 0.14 9.22
N ASP A 236 -23.04 -0.45 10.33
CA ASP A 236 -23.69 -1.77 10.32
C ASP A 236 -25.19 -1.73 9.99
N ASP A 237 -25.74 -0.52 9.81
CA ASP A 237 -27.09 -0.29 9.31
C ASP A 237 -27.06 -0.03 7.80
N ARG A 238 -27.65 -0.94 7.03
CA ARG A 238 -27.65 -0.88 5.55
C ARG A 238 -28.34 0.37 4.99
N ASP A 239 -29.39 0.84 5.65
CA ASP A 239 -30.19 1.98 5.19
C ASP A 239 -29.52 3.31 5.56
N ARG A 240 -28.77 3.35 6.67
CA ARG A 240 -28.05 4.54 7.12
C ARG A 240 -26.65 4.70 6.52
N ARG A 241 -25.95 3.60 6.19
CA ARG A 241 -24.54 3.61 5.73
C ARG A 241 -24.32 4.51 4.51
N GLY A 242 -25.06 4.28 3.43
CA GLY A 242 -24.91 5.02 2.17
C GLY A 242 -25.10 6.54 2.37
N PRO A 243 -26.25 6.98 2.91
CA PRO A 243 -26.50 8.39 3.21
C PRO A 243 -25.48 9.03 4.18
N ALA A 244 -24.98 8.29 5.16
CA ALA A 244 -23.94 8.77 6.07
C ALA A 244 -22.62 9.03 5.32
N VAL A 245 -22.18 8.08 4.50
CA VAL A 245 -20.99 8.23 3.65
C VAL A 245 -21.12 9.44 2.73
N ASP A 246 -22.24 9.58 2.02
CA ASP A 246 -22.45 10.71 1.08
C ASP A 246 -22.44 12.07 1.77
N ARG A 247 -22.93 12.12 3.01
CA ARG A 247 -23.00 13.36 3.79
C ARG A 247 -21.65 13.73 4.42
N ILE A 248 -20.95 12.76 5.02
CA ILE A 248 -19.80 12.99 5.91
C ILE A 248 -18.47 12.88 5.16
N TRP A 249 -18.29 11.83 4.35
CA TRP A 249 -17.00 11.52 3.71
C TRP A 249 -16.42 12.68 2.90
N PRO A 250 -17.22 13.44 2.10
CA PRO A 250 -16.71 14.57 1.33
C PRO A 250 -16.19 15.75 2.16
N ARG A 251 -16.47 15.78 3.46
CA ARG A 251 -16.00 16.83 4.38
C ARG A 251 -14.77 16.41 5.17
N LEU A 252 -14.41 15.12 5.14
CA LEU A 252 -13.25 14.63 5.86
C LEU A 252 -11.97 15.26 5.30
N LYS A 253 -11.06 15.62 6.20
CA LYS A 253 -9.74 16.14 5.83
C LYS A 253 -9.00 15.09 4.99
N LYS A 254 -8.53 15.49 3.81
CA LYS A 254 -7.66 14.65 2.98
C LYS A 254 -6.23 14.75 3.50
N ILE A 255 -5.73 13.69 4.14
CA ILE A 255 -4.40 13.67 4.77
C ILE A 255 -3.90 12.24 4.96
N ALA A 256 -2.59 12.04 4.77
CA ALA A 256 -1.94 10.77 5.05
C ALA A 256 -1.88 10.50 6.56
N ILE A 257 -1.95 9.23 6.94
CA ILE A 257 -1.88 8.78 8.33
C ILE A 257 -0.55 9.14 8.99
N ASP A 258 0.52 9.22 8.19
CA ASP A 258 1.88 9.56 8.62
C ASP A 258 1.90 10.89 9.38
N TYR A 259 1.21 11.92 8.88
CA TYR A 259 1.15 13.25 9.48
C TYR A 259 0.21 13.37 10.70
N VAL A 260 -0.81 12.50 10.79
CA VAL A 260 -1.84 12.59 11.85
C VAL A 260 -1.53 11.63 13.00
N VAL A 261 -0.78 10.56 12.73
CA VAL A 261 -0.54 9.49 13.70
C VAL A 261 0.94 9.22 13.84
N ALA A 262 1.67 8.87 12.77
CA ALA A 262 3.04 8.37 12.90
C ALA A 262 4.01 9.44 13.44
N GLU A 263 4.07 10.61 12.81
CA GLU A 263 4.93 11.71 13.26
C GLU A 263 4.60 12.15 14.70
N PRO A 264 3.33 12.46 15.06
CA PRO A 264 3.01 12.83 16.45
C PRO A 264 3.25 11.70 17.46
N ALA A 265 2.99 10.44 17.10
CA ALA A 265 3.23 9.31 18.00
C ALA A 265 4.72 9.10 18.25
N ALA A 266 5.59 9.34 17.25
CA ALA A 266 7.03 9.32 17.43
C ALA A 266 7.49 10.40 18.42
N GLU A 267 7.02 11.64 18.24
CA GLU A 267 7.33 12.76 19.16
C GLU A 267 6.87 12.48 20.60
N LYS A 268 5.76 11.77 20.78
CA LYS A 268 5.23 11.35 22.09
C LYS A 268 5.89 10.08 22.66
N GLY A 269 6.83 9.46 21.95
CA GLY A 269 7.47 8.20 22.36
C GLY A 269 6.53 6.97 22.33
N LYS A 270 5.46 7.04 21.53
CA LYS A 270 4.45 5.98 21.36
C LYS A 270 4.53 5.22 20.04
N LEU A 271 5.41 5.64 19.13
CA LEU A 271 5.68 4.90 17.90
C LEU A 271 6.85 3.94 18.12
N ALA A 272 6.65 2.69 17.73
CA ALA A 272 7.67 1.65 17.70
C ALA A 272 7.85 1.11 16.27
N VAL A 273 9.00 0.51 16.00
CA VAL A 273 9.32 -0.10 14.72
C VAL A 273 9.86 -1.51 14.91
N VAL A 274 9.35 -2.44 14.10
CA VAL A 274 9.90 -3.78 13.90
C VAL A 274 10.62 -3.81 12.55
N PRO A 275 11.88 -4.27 12.47
CA PRO A 275 12.56 -4.42 11.18
C PRO A 275 11.93 -5.53 10.32
N GLY A 276 11.57 -5.20 9.09
CA GLY A 276 11.16 -6.15 8.07
C GLY A 276 12.36 -6.72 7.32
N HIS A 277 12.60 -8.03 7.45
CA HIS A 277 13.68 -8.75 6.77
C HIS A 277 13.22 -9.47 5.49
N PHE A 278 12.22 -8.90 4.81
CA PHE A 278 11.64 -9.41 3.57
C PHE A 278 11.91 -8.45 2.41
N ASP A 279 11.82 -8.96 1.18
CA ASP A 279 11.86 -8.09 0.00
C ASP A 279 10.54 -7.33 -0.09
N TRP A 280 10.61 -6.02 -0.27
CA TRP A 280 9.47 -5.12 -0.37
C TRP A 280 9.67 -4.09 -1.48
N ASP A 281 8.60 -3.77 -2.22
CA ASP A 281 8.55 -2.71 -3.21
C ASP A 281 7.12 -2.14 -3.30
N ASP A 282 6.98 -0.82 -3.45
CA ASP A 282 5.68 -0.13 -3.53
C ASP A 282 5.09 -0.09 -4.96
N VAL A 283 5.83 -0.60 -5.94
CA VAL A 283 5.51 -0.58 -7.37
C VAL A 283 5.09 0.82 -7.82
N GLY A 284 5.97 1.80 -7.57
CA GLY A 284 5.70 3.21 -7.83
C GLY A 284 5.63 3.60 -9.32
N ASP A 285 6.37 2.91 -10.19
CA ASP A 285 6.43 3.14 -11.65
C ASP A 285 6.98 1.91 -12.42
N PHE A 286 7.17 2.06 -13.74
CA PHE A 286 7.72 0.99 -14.59
C PHE A 286 9.20 0.68 -14.35
N ALA A 287 9.98 1.58 -13.75
CA ALA A 287 11.36 1.29 -13.38
C ALA A 287 11.39 0.32 -12.19
N SER A 288 10.54 0.52 -11.18
CA SER A 288 10.33 -0.45 -10.10
C SER A 288 9.86 -1.79 -10.65
N LEU A 289 8.90 -1.78 -11.59
CA LEU A 289 8.37 -2.99 -12.22
C LEU A 289 9.46 -3.78 -12.98
N ALA A 290 10.33 -3.10 -13.72
CA ALA A 290 11.46 -3.70 -14.42
C ALA A 290 12.45 -4.35 -13.43
N LYS A 291 12.76 -3.68 -12.32
CA LYS A 291 13.63 -4.20 -11.25
C LYS A 291 13.06 -5.47 -10.62
N LEU A 292 11.75 -5.48 -10.33
CA LEU A 292 11.03 -6.61 -9.73
C LEU A 292 11.01 -7.86 -10.61
N ASN A 293 10.86 -7.67 -11.93
CA ASN A 293 10.67 -8.77 -12.88
C ASN A 293 11.96 -9.23 -13.59
N SER A 294 13.04 -8.44 -13.53
CA SER A 294 14.36 -8.84 -14.04
C SER A 294 15.23 -9.60 -13.03
N ASN A 295 14.71 -9.90 -11.83
CA ASN A 295 15.48 -10.43 -10.71
C ASN A 295 16.76 -9.61 -10.42
N GLY A 296 16.69 -8.28 -10.59
CA GLY A 296 17.81 -7.36 -10.39
C GLY A 296 18.88 -7.36 -11.49
N ARG A 297 18.68 -8.09 -12.60
CA ARG A 297 19.61 -8.09 -13.73
C ARG A 297 19.33 -6.89 -14.64
N LYS A 298 20.07 -5.79 -14.40
CA LYS A 298 19.91 -4.51 -15.12
C LYS A 298 19.97 -4.60 -16.65
N ASN A 299 20.63 -5.61 -17.21
CA ASN A 299 20.79 -5.75 -18.66
C ASN A 299 19.76 -6.69 -19.29
N ASP A 300 18.84 -7.27 -18.51
CA ASP A 300 17.82 -8.17 -19.02
C ASP A 300 16.56 -7.38 -19.39
N LEU A 301 15.79 -7.92 -20.34
CA LEU A 301 14.48 -7.41 -20.70
C LEU A 301 13.42 -8.18 -19.91
N ALA A 302 12.74 -7.51 -18.99
CA ALA A 302 11.58 -8.07 -18.30
C ALA A 302 10.38 -8.13 -19.25
N ILE A 303 9.64 -9.24 -19.23
CA ILE A 303 8.49 -9.47 -20.09
C ILE A 303 7.29 -9.82 -19.20
N LEU A 304 6.20 -9.06 -19.36
CA LEU A 304 4.91 -9.31 -18.71
C LEU A 304 3.79 -9.44 -19.74
N GLY A 305 2.89 -10.38 -19.49
CA GLY A 305 1.72 -10.69 -20.33
C GLY A 305 1.74 -12.12 -20.88
N GLU A 306 0.67 -12.87 -20.64
CA GLU A 306 0.57 -14.32 -20.95
C GLU A 306 0.80 -14.66 -22.43
N ASN A 307 0.56 -13.72 -23.34
CA ASN A 307 0.65 -13.91 -24.79
C ASN A 307 1.67 -12.99 -25.47
N ALA A 308 2.62 -12.43 -24.71
CA ALA A 308 3.59 -11.49 -25.24
C ALA A 308 4.49 -12.13 -26.31
N ARG A 309 4.37 -11.67 -27.56
CA ARG A 309 5.20 -12.11 -28.68
C ARG A 309 6.37 -11.14 -28.88
N ILE A 310 7.44 -11.37 -28.12
CA ILE A 310 8.57 -10.43 -28.07
C ILE A 310 9.82 -11.05 -28.70
N LEU A 311 10.43 -10.29 -29.59
CA LEU A 311 11.76 -10.56 -30.15
C LEU A 311 12.70 -9.49 -29.62
N SER A 312 13.77 -9.89 -28.94
CA SER A 312 14.75 -8.96 -28.38
C SER A 312 16.16 -9.31 -28.83
N ASP A 313 16.91 -8.33 -29.30
CA ASP A 313 18.34 -8.42 -29.57
C ASP A 313 19.05 -7.21 -28.92
N ALA A 314 20.01 -7.48 -28.04
CA ALA A 314 20.75 -6.46 -27.30
C ALA A 314 19.84 -5.37 -26.65
N ALA A 315 18.78 -5.79 -25.95
CA ALA A 315 17.82 -4.89 -25.32
C ALA A 315 17.65 -5.13 -23.81
N SER A 316 17.40 -4.07 -23.04
CA SER A 316 17.10 -4.12 -21.59
C SER A 316 15.89 -3.24 -21.23
N GLY A 317 15.28 -3.50 -20.06
CA GLY A 317 14.14 -2.73 -19.55
C GLY A 317 12.92 -3.61 -19.30
N ILE A 318 11.73 -3.14 -19.68
CA ILE A 318 10.48 -3.88 -19.51
C ILE A 318 9.53 -3.73 -20.70
N VAL A 319 8.92 -4.85 -21.09
CA VAL A 319 7.79 -4.89 -22.01
C VAL A 319 6.59 -5.50 -21.31
N VAL A 320 5.47 -4.79 -21.32
CA VAL A 320 4.16 -5.28 -20.89
C VAL A 320 3.27 -5.33 -22.13
N SER A 321 2.71 -6.49 -22.46
CA SER A 321 1.82 -6.62 -23.62
C SER A 321 0.54 -7.35 -23.28
N HIS A 322 -0.58 -6.67 -23.53
CA HIS A 322 -1.95 -7.19 -23.41
C HIS A 322 -2.59 -7.39 -24.79
N THR A 323 -1.78 -7.44 -25.86
CA THR A 323 -2.27 -7.62 -27.22
C THR A 323 -1.54 -8.77 -27.91
N SER A 324 -1.97 -9.13 -29.12
CA SER A 324 -1.32 -10.14 -29.94
C SER A 324 -0.24 -9.57 -30.88
N ARG A 325 0.12 -8.29 -30.75
CA ARG A 325 1.13 -7.64 -31.59
C ARG A 325 2.50 -8.28 -31.35
N VAL A 326 3.29 -8.42 -32.41
CA VAL A 326 4.70 -8.82 -32.31
C VAL A 326 5.51 -7.57 -32.02
N ILE A 327 6.27 -7.56 -30.92
CA ILE A 327 7.10 -6.43 -30.50
C ILE A 327 8.57 -6.83 -30.69
N SER A 328 9.30 -6.08 -31.53
CA SER A 328 10.73 -6.32 -31.78
C SER A 328 11.57 -5.17 -31.22
N LEU A 329 12.54 -5.49 -30.36
CA LEU A 329 13.43 -4.53 -29.72
C LEU A 329 14.88 -4.86 -30.05
N ILE A 330 15.58 -3.93 -30.71
CA ILE A 330 16.97 -4.13 -31.16
C ILE A 330 17.84 -2.96 -30.69
N GLY A 331 18.83 -3.23 -29.84
CA GLY A 331 19.85 -2.25 -29.43
C GLY A 331 19.35 -1.14 -28.48
N VAL A 332 18.19 -1.31 -27.85
CA VAL A 332 17.58 -0.31 -26.95
C VAL A 332 17.83 -0.65 -25.48
N LYS A 333 18.23 0.34 -24.69
CA LYS A 333 18.55 0.15 -23.27
C LYS A 333 17.53 0.83 -22.37
N ASP A 334 17.19 0.15 -21.28
CA ASP A 334 16.28 0.60 -20.23
C ASP A 334 14.95 1.10 -20.81
N ILE A 335 14.46 0.43 -21.86
CA ILE A 335 13.23 0.81 -22.55
C ILE A 335 12.03 0.30 -21.76
N VAL A 336 10.98 1.11 -21.72
CA VAL A 336 9.68 0.74 -21.17
C VAL A 336 8.70 0.73 -22.35
N VAL A 337 8.14 -0.42 -22.66
CA VAL A 337 7.09 -0.58 -23.68
C VAL A 337 5.86 -1.18 -23.04
N VAL A 338 4.73 -0.48 -23.12
CA VAL A 338 3.46 -0.94 -22.54
C VAL A 338 2.41 -0.88 -23.63
N ASP A 339 2.05 -2.06 -24.12
CA ASP A 339 1.16 -2.27 -25.25
C ASP A 339 -0.19 -2.78 -24.76
N THR A 340 -1.19 -1.89 -24.77
CA THR A 340 -2.58 -2.20 -24.45
C THR A 340 -3.44 -2.09 -25.72
N PRO A 341 -4.69 -2.61 -25.72
CA PRO A 341 -5.52 -2.62 -26.94
C PRO A 341 -5.70 -1.24 -27.59
N ASP A 342 -5.87 -0.21 -26.77
CA ASP A 342 -6.24 1.17 -27.11
C ASP A 342 -5.09 2.19 -26.95
N ALA A 343 -4.03 1.85 -26.21
CA ALA A 343 -2.89 2.75 -25.98
C ALA A 343 -1.54 2.02 -26.02
N LEU A 344 -0.52 2.72 -26.52
CA LEU A 344 0.88 2.30 -26.51
C LEU A 344 1.71 3.37 -25.80
N LEU A 345 2.42 2.99 -24.75
CA LEU A 345 3.44 3.82 -24.13
C LEU A 345 4.82 3.28 -24.50
N VAL A 346 5.70 4.18 -24.95
CA VAL A 346 7.12 3.92 -25.12
C VAL A 346 7.89 5.03 -24.40
N THR A 347 8.72 4.65 -23.44
CA THR A 347 9.57 5.58 -22.68
C THR A 347 10.85 4.86 -22.23
N THR A 348 11.64 5.51 -21.37
CA THR A 348 12.76 4.88 -20.67
C THR A 348 12.49 4.82 -19.18
N SER A 349 13.17 3.92 -18.46
CA SER A 349 13.08 3.82 -17.00
C SER A 349 13.37 5.16 -16.30
N GLU A 350 14.34 5.92 -16.80
CA GLU A 350 14.66 7.28 -16.29
C GLU A 350 13.46 8.24 -16.37
N ASN A 351 12.62 8.10 -17.41
CA ASN A 351 11.47 8.97 -17.63
C ASN A 351 10.15 8.37 -17.12
N ALA A 352 10.16 7.21 -16.45
CA ALA A 352 8.96 6.50 -16.01
C ALA A 352 8.07 7.35 -15.10
N GLN A 353 8.65 8.13 -14.18
CA GLN A 353 7.91 9.05 -13.30
C GLN A 353 7.10 10.12 -14.07
N ARG A 354 7.53 10.48 -15.30
CA ARG A 354 6.89 11.52 -16.12
C ARG A 354 5.60 11.04 -16.80
N VAL A 355 5.29 9.74 -16.75
CA VAL A 355 4.03 9.18 -17.27
C VAL A 355 2.81 9.87 -16.65
N LYS A 356 2.90 10.29 -15.38
CA LYS A 356 1.84 11.07 -14.73
C LYS A 356 1.45 12.33 -15.52
N HIS A 357 2.42 13.03 -16.13
CA HIS A 357 2.14 14.22 -16.93
C HIS A 357 1.37 13.90 -18.22
N VAL A 358 1.55 12.71 -18.78
CA VAL A 358 0.78 12.24 -19.95
C VAL A 358 -0.69 12.05 -19.55
N VAL A 359 -0.94 11.40 -18.42
CA VAL A 359 -2.28 11.24 -17.86
C VAL A 359 -2.95 12.59 -17.60
N ASP A 360 -2.23 13.54 -17.02
CA ASP A 360 -2.75 14.88 -16.77
C ASP A 360 -3.08 15.63 -18.08
N ALA A 361 -2.26 15.48 -19.13
CA ALA A 361 -2.53 16.05 -20.45
C ALA A 361 -3.72 15.38 -21.16
N LEU A 362 -3.89 14.07 -21.04
CA LEU A 362 -5.04 13.33 -21.59
C LEU A 362 -6.36 13.81 -20.96
N LYS A 363 -6.36 14.08 -19.64
CA LYS A 363 -7.52 14.65 -18.92
C LYS A 363 -7.93 16.00 -19.49
N LEU A 364 -6.95 16.88 -19.72
CA LEU A 364 -7.18 18.23 -20.24
C LEU A 364 -7.69 18.22 -21.70
N THR A 365 -7.33 17.21 -22.48
CA THR A 365 -7.71 17.10 -23.90
C THR A 365 -9.01 16.33 -24.14
N GLY A 366 -9.70 15.91 -23.07
CA GLY A 366 -11.01 15.25 -23.14
C GLY A 366 -10.97 13.80 -23.63
N ARG A 367 -9.81 13.14 -23.62
CA ARG A 367 -9.64 11.73 -23.98
C ARG A 367 -9.87 10.82 -22.77
N GLY A 368 -11.10 10.85 -22.24
CA GLY A 368 -11.51 10.06 -21.07
C GLY A 368 -11.58 8.55 -21.33
N ASP A 369 -11.68 8.15 -22.59
CA ASP A 369 -11.72 6.75 -23.03
C ASP A 369 -10.43 5.98 -22.71
N VAL A 370 -9.31 6.69 -22.58
CA VAL A 370 -8.00 6.08 -22.32
C VAL A 370 -7.49 6.30 -20.89
N LEU A 371 -8.32 6.69 -19.92
CA LEU A 371 -7.90 7.18 -18.59
C LEU A 371 -8.32 6.31 -17.40
#